data_AF-X0YTQ0-F1
#
_entry.id   AF-X0YTQ0-F1
#
_cell.length_a   1.000
_cell.length_b   1.000
_cell.length_c   1.000
_cell.angle_alpha   90.00
_cell.angle_beta   90.00
_cell.angle_gamma   90.00
#
_symmetry.space_group_name_H-M   'P 1'
#
loop_
_entity.id
_entity.type
_entity.pdbx_description
1 polymer ?
#
loop_
_entity_poly.entity_id
_entity_poly.type
_entity_poly.pdbx_seq_one_letter_code
_entity_poly.pdbx_strand_id
1 'polypeptide(L)'
;AYPWYQGAGSYRLSADAADRAIVSAVLADDMASNGIELLELKSYCLDVGYYNKMVASVKNKANVLFTATSRLIKRAFDNFAGDDLQIIVDRQGGRIHYRKHLQRMFSDMELKILRESPADSSYELRADGKGMRLHFVVGADERFLPVSLASMVSKYLRELLVHDINRYFAGFHSDLKPTAGYWKDGLRFIEDL
;
A
#
# COMPACT_ATOMS: atom_id res chain seq x y z
N ALA A 1 2.38 -4.43 20.68
CA ALA A 1 1.35 -3.72 19.89
C ALA A 1 0.95 -2.46 20.65
N TYR A 2 0.65 -1.37 19.96
CA TYR A 2 0.23 -0.12 20.61
C TYR A 2 -1.16 -0.25 21.26
N PRO A 3 -1.40 0.38 22.42
CA PRO A 3 -2.67 0.26 23.13
C PRO A 3 -3.84 0.87 22.34
N TRP A 4 -3.60 1.93 21.57
CA TRP A 4 -4.65 2.57 20.76
C TRP A 4 -5.16 1.70 19.60
N TYR A 5 -4.41 0.67 19.16
CA TYR A 5 -4.90 -0.27 18.13
C TYR A 5 -5.65 -1.47 18.72
N GLN A 6 -5.90 -1.51 20.03
CA GLN A 6 -6.75 -2.54 20.60
C GLN A 6 -8.19 -2.39 20.07
N GLY A 7 -8.70 -3.47 19.47
CA GLY A 7 -10.02 -3.49 18.83
C GLY A 7 -10.07 -2.88 17.44
N ALA A 8 -8.93 -2.59 16.78
CA ALA A 8 -8.94 -1.97 15.45
C ALA A 8 -9.79 -2.71 14.39
N GLY A 9 -9.99 -4.03 14.55
CA GLY A 9 -10.83 -4.83 13.67
C GLY A 9 -12.35 -4.65 13.86
N SER A 10 -12.80 -4.01 14.94
CA SER A 10 -14.24 -3.83 15.22
C SER A 10 -14.81 -2.53 14.66
N TYR A 11 -13.97 -1.56 14.30
CA TYR A 11 -14.41 -0.29 13.75
C TYR A 11 -14.47 -0.33 12.21
N ARG A 12 -15.47 0.32 11.65
CA ARG A 12 -15.65 0.53 10.21
C ARG A 12 -15.97 2.00 10.00
N LEU A 13 -15.38 2.63 9.00
CA LEU A 13 -15.80 3.98 8.63
C LEU A 13 -17.27 3.93 8.22
N SER A 14 -18.06 4.86 8.77
CA SER A 14 -19.48 4.95 8.44
C SER A 14 -19.63 5.21 6.94
N ALA A 15 -20.45 4.37 6.31
CA ALA A 15 -20.97 4.61 4.97
C ALA A 15 -22.44 4.16 4.98
N ASP A 16 -23.26 4.72 4.11
CA ASP A 16 -24.63 4.27 3.99
C ASP A 16 -24.68 2.81 3.48
N ALA A 17 -25.57 2.01 4.06
CA ALA A 17 -25.64 0.58 3.75
C ALA A 17 -26.24 0.31 2.36
N ALA A 18 -27.20 1.13 1.93
CA ALA A 18 -27.81 1.02 0.62
C ALA A 18 -26.81 1.47 -0.46
N ASP A 19 -26.11 2.59 -0.24
CA ASP A 19 -25.09 3.08 -1.17
C ASP A 19 -23.97 2.04 -1.37
N ARG A 20 -23.46 1.44 -0.29
CA ARG A 20 -22.46 0.36 -0.39
C ARG A 20 -22.98 -0.83 -1.18
N ALA A 21 -24.23 -1.25 -0.95
CA ALA A 21 -24.80 -2.39 -1.65
C ALA A 21 -24.90 -2.11 -3.16
N ILE A 22 -25.37 -0.92 -3.55
CA ILE A 22 -25.50 -0.49 -4.94
C ILE A 22 -24.12 -0.45 -5.61
N VAL A 23 -23.15 0.26 -5.02
CA VAL A 23 -21.82 0.41 -5.60
C VAL A 23 -21.08 -0.94 -5.69
N SER A 24 -21.25 -1.81 -4.69
CA SER A 24 -20.63 -3.14 -4.72
C SER A 24 -21.23 -4.03 -5.82
N ALA A 25 -22.55 -3.97 -6.04
CA ALA A 25 -23.19 -4.72 -7.12
C ALA A 25 -22.72 -4.22 -8.49
N VAL A 26 -22.68 -2.90 -8.70
CA VAL A 26 -22.19 -2.30 -9.96
C VAL A 26 -20.74 -2.73 -10.24
N LEU A 27 -19.87 -2.68 -9.23
CA LEU A 27 -18.49 -3.12 -9.38
C LEU A 27 -18.39 -4.61 -9.69
N ALA A 28 -19.17 -5.45 -8.99
CA ALA A 28 -19.17 -6.90 -9.21
C ALA A 28 -19.63 -7.27 -10.62
N ASP A 29 -20.69 -6.64 -11.12
CA ASP A 29 -21.24 -6.86 -12.45
C ASP A 29 -20.25 -6.42 -13.55
N ASP A 30 -19.60 -5.27 -13.38
CA ASP A 30 -18.57 -4.77 -14.31
C ASP A 30 -17.34 -5.69 -14.33
N MET A 31 -16.86 -6.11 -13.16
CA MET A 31 -15.76 -7.07 -13.05
C MET A 31 -16.10 -8.41 -13.73
N ALA A 32 -17.28 -8.97 -13.46
CA ALA A 32 -17.73 -10.24 -14.04
C ALA A 32 -17.86 -10.14 -15.57
N SER A 33 -18.42 -9.04 -16.07
CA SER A 33 -18.58 -8.78 -17.51
C SER A 33 -17.24 -8.67 -18.25
N ASN A 34 -16.18 -8.27 -17.54
CA ASN A 34 -14.81 -8.17 -18.07
C ASN A 34 -13.94 -9.40 -17.72
N GLY A 35 -14.51 -10.46 -17.12
CA GLY A 35 -13.76 -11.66 -16.74
C GLY A 35 -12.71 -11.39 -15.65
N ILE A 36 -12.92 -10.39 -14.80
CA ILE A 36 -12.02 -10.01 -13.70
C ILE A 36 -12.54 -10.62 -12.40
N GLU A 37 -11.65 -11.27 -11.66
CA GLU A 37 -11.91 -11.79 -10.32
C GLU A 37 -10.97 -11.14 -9.29
N LEU A 38 -11.50 -10.74 -8.13
CA LEU A 38 -10.68 -10.27 -7.01
C LEU A 38 -10.25 -11.46 -6.16
N LEU A 39 -8.97 -11.85 -6.28
CA LEU A 39 -8.41 -12.96 -5.52
C LEU A 39 -8.00 -12.60 -4.08
N GLU A 40 -7.27 -11.49 -3.93
CA GLU A 40 -6.73 -11.09 -2.63
C GLU A 40 -6.56 -9.57 -2.52
N LEU A 41 -6.83 -9.02 -1.34
CA LEU A 41 -6.38 -7.69 -0.92
C LEU A 41 -5.37 -7.82 0.22
N LYS A 42 -4.18 -7.23 0.04
CA LYS A 42 -3.16 -7.14 1.09
C LYS A 42 -2.57 -5.74 1.18
N SER A 43 -2.36 -5.32 2.42
CA SER A 43 -1.62 -4.12 2.77
C SER A 43 -0.62 -4.44 3.87
N TYR A 44 0.47 -3.69 3.92
CA TYR A 44 1.50 -3.82 4.95
C TYR A 44 1.55 -2.53 5.76
N CYS A 45 0.84 -2.51 6.89
CA CYS A 45 0.85 -1.38 7.81
C CYS A 45 2.15 -1.35 8.60
N LEU A 46 2.81 -0.18 8.64
CA LEU A 46 4.04 0.02 9.39
C LEU A 46 3.73 0.74 10.70
N ASP A 47 3.96 0.05 11.81
CA ASP A 47 3.99 0.67 13.14
C ASP A 47 4.98 1.83 13.18
N VAL A 48 4.60 2.97 13.77
CA VAL A 48 5.41 4.20 13.75
C VAL A 48 6.79 4.02 14.38
N GLY A 49 6.90 3.27 15.48
CA GLY A 49 8.17 2.97 16.14
C GLY A 49 9.06 2.05 15.31
N TYR A 50 8.47 1.05 14.66
CA TYR A 50 9.19 0.18 13.73
C TYR A 50 9.68 0.96 12.50
N TYR A 51 8.82 1.80 11.92
CA TYR A 51 9.18 2.69 10.83
C TYR A 51 10.34 3.62 11.20
N ASN A 52 10.28 4.27 12.36
CA ASN A 52 11.34 5.16 12.84
C ASN A 52 12.67 4.41 13.02
N LYS A 53 12.65 3.19 13.56
CA LYS A 53 13.84 2.34 13.68
C LYS A 53 14.45 2.03 12.31
N MET A 54 13.63 1.65 11.34
CA MET A 54 14.07 1.36 9.97
C MET A 54 14.63 2.59 9.26
N VAL A 55 14.02 3.77 9.46
CA VAL A 55 14.53 5.02 8.89
C VAL A 55 15.87 5.38 9.53
N ALA A 56 16.02 5.21 10.85
CA ALA A 56 17.29 5.46 11.53
C ALA A 56 18.43 4.56 11.00
N SER A 57 18.14 3.29 10.70
CA SER A 57 19.15 2.34 10.20
C SER A 57 19.51 2.57 8.73
N VAL A 58 18.51 2.81 7.87
CA VAL A 58 18.72 2.93 6.41
C VAL A 58 19.01 4.38 5.98
N LYS A 59 18.75 5.36 6.86
CA LYS A 59 18.86 6.82 6.63
C LYS A 59 18.13 7.30 5.37
N ASN A 60 17.09 6.58 4.93
CA ASN A 60 16.34 6.92 3.72
C ASN A 60 14.90 6.36 3.79
N LYS A 61 13.91 7.25 3.87
CA LYS A 61 12.48 6.90 3.93
C LYS A 61 12.01 6.13 2.70
N ALA A 62 12.45 6.53 1.50
CA ALA A 62 12.06 5.89 0.25
C ALA A 62 12.56 4.44 0.15
N ASN A 63 13.69 4.11 0.78
CA ASN A 63 14.17 2.74 0.85
C ASN A 63 13.33 1.88 1.78
N VAL A 64 12.90 2.41 2.93
CA VAL A 64 12.01 1.69 3.87
C VAL A 64 10.68 1.36 3.19
N LEU A 65 10.08 2.34 2.51
CA LEU A 65 8.84 2.14 1.75
C LEU A 65 9.03 1.11 0.63
N PHE A 66 10.12 1.21 -0.13
CA PHE A 66 10.40 0.25 -1.19
C PHE A 66 10.58 -1.18 -0.64
N THR A 67 11.22 -1.36 0.52
CA THR A 67 11.30 -2.68 1.17
C THR A 67 9.93 -3.24 1.53
N ALA A 68 9.00 -2.42 2.03
CA ALA A 68 7.63 -2.86 2.29
C ALA A 68 6.91 -3.24 0.99
N THR A 69 7.02 -2.44 -0.07
CA THR A 69 6.48 -2.75 -1.40
C THR A 69 7.07 -4.05 -1.96
N SER A 70 8.38 -4.27 -1.84
CA SER A 70 9.05 -5.49 -2.31
C SER A 70 8.54 -6.75 -1.60
N ARG A 71 8.09 -6.67 -0.34
CA ARG A 71 7.46 -7.80 0.35
C ARG A 71 6.13 -8.19 -0.27
N LEU A 72 5.31 -7.21 -0.65
CA LEU A 72 4.05 -7.46 -1.37
C LEU A 72 4.32 -8.04 -2.75
N ILE A 73 5.31 -7.52 -3.47
CA ILE A 73 5.76 -8.06 -4.76
C ILE A 73 6.22 -9.52 -4.61
N LYS A 74 7.07 -9.83 -3.62
CA LYS A 74 7.57 -11.19 -3.38
C LYS A 74 6.42 -12.15 -3.05
N ARG A 75 5.46 -11.73 -2.22
CA ARG A 75 4.26 -12.52 -1.92
C ARG A 75 3.46 -12.83 -3.18
N ALA A 76 3.22 -11.83 -4.04
CA ALA A 76 2.51 -12.03 -5.29
C ALA A 76 3.25 -13.03 -6.19
N PHE A 77 4.57 -12.89 -6.31
CA PHE A 77 5.41 -13.84 -7.05
C PHE A 77 5.30 -15.27 -6.49
N ASP A 78 5.43 -15.44 -5.19
CA ASP A 78 5.43 -16.76 -4.55
C ASP A 78 4.10 -17.50 -4.73
N ASN A 79 2.99 -16.75 -4.80
CA ASN A 79 1.65 -17.32 -4.93
C ASN A 79 1.16 -17.45 -6.39
N PHE A 80 1.62 -16.59 -7.30
CA PHE A 80 0.98 -16.40 -8.62
C PHE A 80 1.95 -16.39 -9.82
N ALA A 81 3.26 -16.55 -9.64
CA ALA A 81 4.23 -16.46 -10.76
C ALA A 81 4.14 -17.60 -11.81
N GLY A 82 3.18 -18.51 -11.69
CA GLY A 82 2.81 -19.47 -12.73
C GLY A 82 1.89 -18.90 -13.82
N ASP A 83 1.25 -17.75 -13.58
CA ASP A 83 0.11 -17.24 -14.36
C ASP A 83 0.41 -15.87 -15.02
N ASP A 84 1.40 -15.79 -15.94
CA ASP A 84 1.84 -14.55 -16.63
C ASP A 84 1.78 -13.27 -15.76
N LEU A 85 2.38 -13.35 -14.57
CA LEU A 85 2.17 -12.38 -13.50
C LEU A 85 2.63 -10.95 -13.90
N GLN A 86 1.67 -10.03 -13.98
CA GLN A 86 1.91 -8.59 -14.13
C GLN A 86 1.69 -7.88 -12.80
N ILE A 87 2.67 -7.10 -12.35
CA ILE A 87 2.56 -6.28 -11.15
C ILE A 87 2.77 -4.82 -11.53
N ILE A 88 1.79 -4.00 -11.20
CA ILE A 88 1.79 -2.57 -11.48
C ILE A 88 1.88 -1.83 -10.15
N VAL A 89 2.82 -0.88 -10.08
CA VAL A 89 3.11 -0.08 -8.89
C VAL A 89 3.00 1.38 -9.26
N ASP A 90 2.16 2.13 -8.54
CA ASP A 90 2.19 3.59 -8.65
C ASP A 90 3.53 4.12 -8.17
N ARG A 91 4.13 4.98 -8.98
CA ARG A 91 5.53 5.35 -8.83
C ARG A 91 5.74 6.18 -7.56
N GLN A 92 6.54 5.64 -6.65
CA GLN A 92 6.88 6.30 -5.40
C GLN A 92 8.05 7.28 -5.59
N GLY A 93 7.75 8.57 -5.57
CA GLY A 93 8.74 9.65 -5.70
C GLY A 93 9.34 9.76 -7.11
N GLY A 94 10.49 10.42 -7.22
CA GLY A 94 11.14 10.71 -8.51
C GLY A 94 11.99 9.57 -9.10
N ARG A 95 11.91 8.34 -8.56
CA ARG A 95 12.77 7.23 -8.99
C ARG A 95 12.32 6.71 -10.35
N ILE A 96 13.21 6.81 -11.34
CA ILE A 96 13.02 6.26 -12.69
C ILE A 96 13.70 4.88 -12.81
N HIS A 97 14.93 4.73 -12.32
CA HIS A 97 15.69 3.48 -12.47
C HIS A 97 15.58 2.59 -11.22
N TYR A 98 15.04 1.39 -11.37
CA TYR A 98 14.80 0.43 -10.28
C TYR A 98 15.77 -0.76 -10.29
N ARG A 99 16.56 -0.98 -11.36
CA ARG A 99 17.45 -2.14 -11.50
C ARG A 99 18.22 -2.48 -10.22
N LYS A 100 19.00 -1.53 -9.69
CA LYS A 100 19.83 -1.74 -8.48
C LYS A 100 19.00 -2.14 -7.25
N HIS A 101 17.79 -1.58 -7.11
CA HIS A 101 16.93 -1.86 -5.98
C HIS A 101 16.29 -3.24 -6.10
N LEU A 102 15.83 -3.58 -7.31
CA LEU A 102 15.26 -4.88 -7.62
C LEU A 102 16.29 -5.99 -7.46
N GLN A 103 17.49 -5.85 -8.03
CA GLN A 103 18.58 -6.82 -7.87
C GLN A 103 18.99 -7.02 -6.40
N ARG A 104 18.87 -5.99 -5.57
CA ARG A 104 19.15 -6.13 -4.13
C ARG A 104 18.05 -6.87 -3.37
N MET A 105 16.79 -6.70 -3.76
CA MET A 105 15.65 -7.33 -3.08
C MET A 105 15.34 -8.74 -3.61
N PHE A 106 15.68 -9.01 -4.85
CA PHE A 106 15.45 -10.26 -5.58
C PHE A 106 16.77 -10.75 -6.17
N SER A 107 17.76 -10.96 -5.30
CA SER A 107 19.15 -11.26 -5.68
C SER A 107 19.32 -12.61 -6.37
N ASP A 108 18.37 -13.50 -6.16
CA ASP A 108 18.22 -14.83 -6.72
C ASP A 108 17.51 -14.85 -8.08
N MET A 109 17.00 -13.71 -8.54
CA MET A 109 16.26 -13.61 -9.81
C MET A 109 17.09 -12.99 -10.93
N GLU A 110 16.97 -13.55 -12.12
CA GLU A 110 17.46 -12.92 -13.34
C GLU A 110 16.61 -11.69 -13.66
N LEU A 111 17.25 -10.53 -13.88
CA LEU A 111 16.56 -9.28 -14.18
C LEU A 111 16.89 -8.78 -15.58
N LYS A 112 15.85 -8.57 -16.37
CA LYS A 112 15.90 -7.90 -17.68
C LYS A 112 15.16 -6.57 -17.61
N ILE A 113 15.80 -5.51 -18.10
CA ILE A 113 15.13 -4.21 -18.29
C ILE A 113 14.35 -4.30 -19.60
N LEU A 114 13.04 -4.03 -19.54
CA LEU A 114 12.19 -3.95 -20.74
C LEU A 114 12.10 -2.51 -21.26
N ARG A 115 11.93 -1.55 -20.34
CA ARG A 115 11.84 -0.12 -20.65
C ARG A 115 12.15 0.73 -19.43
N GLU A 116 12.78 1.87 -19.62
CA GLU A 116 12.90 2.92 -18.59
C GLU A 116 12.61 4.28 -19.25
N SER A 117 11.62 4.99 -18.74
CA SER A 117 11.19 6.30 -19.23
C SER A 117 10.76 7.20 -18.06
N PRO A 118 10.67 8.53 -18.26
CA PRO A 118 10.10 9.42 -17.25
C PRO A 118 8.65 9.11 -16.87
N ALA A 119 7.88 8.39 -17.70
CA ALA A 119 6.48 8.06 -17.43
C ALA A 119 6.31 6.65 -16.82
N ASP A 120 7.16 5.70 -17.20
CA ASP A 120 7.04 4.29 -16.84
C ASP A 120 8.39 3.57 -16.87
N SER A 121 8.57 2.59 -15.99
CA SER A 121 9.75 1.71 -15.99
C SER A 121 9.33 0.28 -15.77
N SER A 122 9.72 -0.60 -16.68
CA SER A 122 9.25 -1.98 -16.78
C SER A 122 10.42 -2.97 -16.78
N TYR A 123 10.28 -4.03 -16.00
CA TYR A 123 11.30 -5.05 -15.79
C TYR A 123 10.68 -6.44 -15.88
N GLU A 124 11.45 -7.41 -16.33
CA GLU A 124 11.12 -8.84 -16.22
C GLU A 124 12.06 -9.46 -15.19
N LEU A 125 11.51 -10.20 -14.24
CA LEU A 125 12.26 -10.99 -13.26
C LEU A 125 11.89 -12.46 -13.42
N ARG A 126 12.89 -13.35 -13.39
CA ARG A 126 12.72 -14.80 -13.53
C ARG A 126 13.53 -15.57 -12.48
N ALA A 127 12.93 -16.63 -11.93
CA ALA A 127 13.60 -17.61 -11.07
C ALA A 127 12.86 -18.94 -11.15
N ASP A 128 13.62 -20.05 -11.13
CA ASP A 128 13.08 -21.43 -11.10
C ASP A 128 11.99 -21.71 -12.15
N GLY A 129 12.18 -21.20 -13.37
CA GLY A 129 11.22 -21.36 -14.48
C GLY A 129 9.94 -20.52 -14.36
N LYS A 130 9.77 -19.75 -13.28
CA LYS A 130 8.68 -18.80 -13.07
C LYS A 130 9.12 -17.38 -13.41
N GLY A 131 8.16 -16.50 -13.67
CA GLY A 131 8.44 -15.13 -14.06
C GLY A 131 7.38 -14.13 -13.61
N MET A 132 7.79 -12.86 -13.51
CA MET A 132 6.89 -11.73 -13.37
C MET A 132 7.38 -10.54 -14.19
N ARG A 133 6.45 -9.68 -14.58
CA ARG A 133 6.75 -8.34 -15.08
C ARG A 133 6.35 -7.30 -14.04
N LEU A 134 7.28 -6.39 -13.75
CA LEU A 134 7.10 -5.29 -12.82
C LEU A 134 7.04 -3.98 -13.59
N HIS A 135 6.00 -3.19 -13.34
CA HIS A 135 5.77 -1.90 -13.97
C HIS A 135 5.65 -0.81 -12.91
N PHE A 136 6.53 0.17 -12.93
CA PHE A 136 6.44 1.39 -12.11
C PHE A 136 5.92 2.51 -12.99
N VAL A 137 4.70 2.99 -12.74
CA VAL A 137 3.99 3.94 -13.63
C VAL A 137 3.56 5.17 -12.85
N VAL A 138 3.71 6.35 -13.44
CA VAL A 138 3.23 7.61 -12.86
C VAL A 138 1.70 7.67 -12.92
N GLY A 139 1.04 7.97 -11.80
CA GLY A 139 -0.41 8.11 -11.75
C GLY A 139 -1.10 6.80 -12.09
N ALA A 140 -0.55 5.69 -11.59
CA ALA A 140 -1.06 4.37 -11.94
C ALA A 140 -2.42 4.09 -11.29
N ASP A 141 -2.72 4.70 -10.15
CA ASP A 141 -4.00 4.54 -9.45
C ASP A 141 -5.19 5.17 -10.19
N GLU A 142 -4.94 6.15 -11.05
CA GLU A 142 -5.96 6.74 -11.94
C GLU A 142 -6.19 5.92 -13.23
N ARG A 143 -5.36 4.91 -13.49
CA ARG A 143 -5.30 4.22 -14.79
C ARG A 143 -5.53 2.72 -14.72
N PHE A 144 -5.19 2.09 -13.60
CA PHE A 144 -5.21 0.64 -13.46
C PHE A 144 -6.05 0.25 -12.25
N LEU A 145 -7.12 -0.52 -12.48
CA LEU A 145 -8.04 -0.99 -11.44
C LEU A 145 -7.33 -1.62 -10.23
N PRO A 146 -6.35 -2.55 -10.38
CA PRO A 146 -5.66 -3.14 -9.23
C PRO A 146 -4.91 -2.10 -8.38
N VAL A 147 -4.35 -1.07 -9.01
CA VAL A 147 -3.60 -0.01 -8.31
C VAL A 147 -4.54 0.96 -7.63
N SER A 148 -5.67 1.28 -8.28
CA SER A 148 -6.76 2.06 -7.67
C SER A 148 -7.28 1.38 -6.41
N LEU A 149 -7.58 0.08 -6.48
CA LEU A 149 -8.02 -0.72 -5.32
C LEU A 149 -6.96 -0.74 -4.21
N ALA A 150 -5.68 -0.97 -4.54
CA ALA A 150 -4.60 -0.93 -3.55
C ALA A 150 -4.48 0.44 -2.86
N SER A 151 -4.65 1.53 -3.62
CA SER A 151 -4.65 2.91 -3.14
C SER A 151 -5.82 3.15 -2.18
N MET A 152 -7.05 2.78 -2.57
CA MET A 152 -8.25 2.90 -1.75
C MET A 152 -8.15 2.10 -0.44
N VAL A 153 -7.73 0.83 -0.52
CA VAL A 153 -7.57 -0.03 0.66
C VAL A 153 -6.54 0.54 1.63
N SER A 154 -5.40 1.02 1.13
CA SER A 154 -4.36 1.58 1.99
C SER A 154 -4.80 2.90 2.64
N LYS A 155 -5.54 3.74 1.94
CA LYS A 155 -6.15 4.98 2.49
C LYS A 155 -7.20 4.64 3.53
N TYR A 156 -8.09 3.69 3.25
CA TYR A 156 -9.10 3.21 4.19
C TYR A 156 -8.49 2.71 5.50
N LEU A 157 -7.47 1.85 5.41
CA LEU A 157 -6.74 1.35 6.59
C LEU A 157 -6.06 2.49 7.36
N ARG A 158 -5.45 3.46 6.67
CA ARG A 158 -4.84 4.63 7.32
C ARG A 158 -5.87 5.44 8.11
N GLU A 159 -7.04 5.70 7.55
CA GLU A 159 -8.13 6.42 8.23
C GLU A 159 -8.64 5.67 9.46
N LEU A 160 -8.81 4.35 9.38
CA LEU A 160 -9.16 3.52 10.54
C LEU A 160 -8.12 3.64 11.67
N LEU A 161 -6.83 3.53 11.33
CA LEU A 161 -5.75 3.60 12.31
C LEU A 161 -5.63 5.00 12.96
N VAL A 162 -5.88 6.07 12.20
CA VAL A 162 -5.92 7.44 12.73
C VAL A 162 -7.16 7.62 13.63
N HIS A 163 -8.31 7.09 13.24
CA HIS A 163 -9.52 7.10 14.07
C HIS A 163 -9.26 6.44 15.44
N ASP A 164 -8.59 5.28 15.45
CA ASP A 164 -8.26 4.56 16.68
C ASP A 164 -7.33 5.36 17.61
N ILE A 165 -6.36 6.09 17.05
CA ILE A 165 -5.52 7.02 17.81
C ILE A 165 -6.40 8.09 18.48
N ASN A 166 -7.27 8.74 17.70
CA ASN A 166 -8.18 9.76 18.24
C ASN A 166 -9.09 9.20 19.34
N ARG A 167 -9.72 8.06 19.11
CA ARG A 167 -10.61 7.39 20.07
C ARG A 167 -9.90 7.09 21.38
N TYR A 168 -8.70 6.54 21.31
CA TYR A 168 -7.94 6.16 22.50
C TYR A 168 -7.58 7.40 23.35
N PHE A 169 -7.03 8.43 22.72
CA PHE A 169 -6.54 9.60 23.43
C PHE A 169 -7.64 10.55 23.91
N ALA A 170 -8.75 10.66 23.18
CA ALA A 170 -9.94 11.37 23.65
C ALA A 170 -10.55 10.77 24.93
N GLY A 171 -10.28 9.48 25.21
CA GLY A 171 -10.67 8.84 26.47
C GLY A 171 -9.96 9.39 27.71
N PHE A 172 -8.83 10.09 27.55
CA PHE A 172 -8.09 10.74 28.64
C PHE A 172 -8.40 12.24 28.75
N HIS A 173 -8.70 12.89 27.62
CA HIS A 173 -8.96 14.32 27.52
C HIS A 173 -10.21 14.58 26.66
N SER A 174 -11.35 14.87 27.28
CA SER A 174 -12.64 15.04 26.57
C SER A 174 -12.66 16.18 25.55
N ASP A 175 -11.84 17.21 25.77
CA ASP A 175 -11.78 18.40 24.92
C ASP A 175 -10.70 18.29 23.83
N LEU A 176 -10.01 17.15 23.73
CA LEU A 176 -8.96 16.92 22.74
C LEU A 176 -9.56 16.89 21.33
N LYS A 177 -9.24 17.90 20.53
CA LYS A 177 -9.69 17.96 19.13
C LYS A 177 -8.97 16.89 18.31
N PRO A 178 -9.69 16.10 17.48
CA PRO A 178 -9.10 15.01 16.71
C PRO A 178 -8.08 15.50 15.68
N THR A 179 -7.15 14.62 15.31
CA THR A 179 -6.16 14.81 14.26
C THR A 179 -6.50 14.00 13.01
N ALA A 180 -6.23 14.57 11.84
CA ALA A 180 -6.16 13.87 10.57
C ALA A 180 -4.79 13.20 10.34
N GLY A 181 -3.82 13.39 11.25
CA GLY A 181 -2.50 12.77 11.22
C GLY A 181 -1.53 13.41 10.22
N TYR A 182 -1.77 14.65 9.77
CA TYR A 182 -0.78 15.40 9.00
C TYR A 182 0.15 16.16 9.94
N TRP A 183 1.23 16.71 9.39
CA TRP A 183 2.28 17.35 10.17
C TRP A 183 1.75 18.48 11.08
N LYS A 184 1.01 19.43 10.52
CA LYS A 184 0.57 20.62 11.26
C LYS A 184 -0.48 20.28 12.32
N ASP A 185 -1.51 19.53 11.95
CA ASP A 185 -2.58 19.19 12.88
C ASP A 185 -2.18 18.11 13.89
N GLY A 186 -1.26 17.22 13.51
CA GLY A 186 -0.65 16.23 14.41
C GLY A 186 0.27 16.86 15.44
N LEU A 187 1.05 17.89 15.10
CA LEU A 187 1.83 18.63 16.10
C LEU A 187 0.92 19.28 17.14
N ARG A 188 -0.14 19.97 16.70
CA ARG A 188 -1.16 20.51 17.62
C ARG A 188 -1.73 19.41 18.52
N PHE A 189 -2.11 18.27 17.93
CA PHE A 189 -2.67 17.15 18.71
C PHE A 189 -1.71 16.65 19.79
N ILE A 190 -0.40 16.61 19.52
CA ILE A 190 0.61 16.23 20.51
C ILE A 190 0.79 17.32 21.57
N GLU A 191 0.72 18.59 21.21
CA GLU A 191 0.80 19.71 22.16
C GLU A 191 -0.42 19.80 23.09
N ASP A 192 -1.59 19.39 22.60
CA ASP A 192 -2.85 19.34 23.34
C ASP A 192 -2.97 18.11 24.28
N LEU A 193 -2.08 17.12 24.15
CA LEU A 193 -1.99 15.89 24.98
C LEU A 193 -1.14 16.09 26.25
#